data_AF-A0A7R9ZM88-F1
#
_entry.id   AF-A0A7R9ZM88-F1
#
_cell.length_a   1.000
_cell.length_b   1.000
_cell.length_c   1.000
_cell.angle_alpha   90.00
_cell.angle_beta   90.00
_cell.angle_gamma   90.00
#
_symmetry.space_group_name_H-M   'P 1'
#
loop_
_entity.id
_entity.type
_entity.pdbx_description
1 polymer ?
#
loop_
_entity_poly.entity_id
_entity_poly.type
_entity_poly.pdbx_seq_one_letter_code
_entity_poly.pdbx_strand_id
1 'polypeptide(L)'
;DETDEDDAEDDDDPDATAKKPSKTTKTKPKKKKGKAEDDGVERFLVRGIVDRMDLVKDGPGAGVSLRIVDYKTGKAPHLKYTPAMNHKIMNEAFFQLKIYALLLQENKKKYKKSTRKSLDHRFLRLLYLTSHNDKAESLDYDLGATKEERDAELQAVHAELANVWKSIQELVDGQDPKAFVGCARPFCYCHKCRPRFAPGSVWEPPPDGN
;
A
#
# COMPACT_ATOMS: atom_id res chain seq x y z
N ASP A 1 -7.64 -90.56 16.50
CA ASP A 1 -8.38 -89.72 15.55
C ASP A 1 -7.36 -88.87 14.83
N GLU A 2 -6.50 -89.46 13.97
CA GLU A 2 -6.84 -90.06 12.64
C GLU A 2 -7.48 -88.96 11.78
N THR A 3 -6.95 -88.52 10.63
CA THR A 3 -6.12 -89.11 9.55
C THR A 3 -5.29 -87.95 8.92
N ASP A 4 -4.01 -88.05 8.57
CA ASP A 4 -3.32 -88.86 7.55
C ASP A 4 -3.87 -88.74 6.11
N GLU A 5 -2.92 -88.77 5.18
CA GLU A 5 -2.97 -88.79 3.70
C GLU A 5 -2.88 -87.42 2.96
N ASP A 6 -2.02 -87.19 1.97
CA ASP A 6 -0.88 -87.91 1.39
C ASP A 6 -0.15 -86.94 0.43
N ASP A 7 1.17 -87.14 0.32
CA ASP A 7 2.02 -87.12 -0.89
C ASP A 7 1.99 -85.93 -1.89
N ALA A 8 3.12 -85.22 -2.07
CA ALA A 8 4.27 -85.54 -2.95
C ALA A 8 4.02 -84.99 -4.38
N GLU A 9 4.92 -84.47 -5.21
CA GLU A 9 6.38 -84.31 -5.37
C GLU A 9 6.52 -83.03 -6.24
N ASP A 10 7.50 -82.14 -6.09
CA ASP A 10 8.88 -82.14 -6.63
C ASP A 10 9.09 -80.96 -7.62
N ASP A 11 10.36 -80.57 -7.66
CA ASP A 11 11.09 -79.95 -8.76
C ASP A 11 11.21 -78.42 -8.93
N ASP A 12 12.50 -78.04 -8.94
CA ASP A 12 13.16 -76.96 -9.69
C ASP A 12 13.21 -75.52 -9.14
N ASP A 13 14.30 -75.26 -8.38
CA ASP A 13 15.38 -74.25 -8.58
C ASP A 13 15.25 -73.19 -9.72
N PRO A 14 16.06 -72.10 -9.79
CA PRO A 14 16.55 -71.10 -8.83
C PRO A 14 16.16 -69.64 -9.20
N ASP A 15 16.46 -68.72 -8.26
CA ASP A 15 16.97 -67.35 -8.46
C ASP A 15 16.17 -66.32 -9.29
N ALA A 16 15.58 -65.33 -8.59
CA ALA A 16 15.33 -64.01 -9.16
C ALA A 16 15.33 -62.90 -8.09
N THR A 17 16.48 -62.24 -7.98
CA THR A 17 16.70 -60.97 -7.29
C THR A 17 15.78 -59.84 -7.80
N ALA A 18 14.74 -59.48 -7.04
CA ALA A 18 13.87 -58.33 -7.36
C ALA A 18 14.43 -57.01 -6.79
N LYS A 19 15.15 -56.25 -7.63
CA LYS A 19 15.50 -54.84 -7.41
C LYS A 19 14.25 -53.94 -7.49
N LYS A 20 14.08 -53.07 -6.49
CA LYS A 20 13.08 -51.97 -6.45
C LYS A 20 13.28 -51.00 -7.63
N PRO A 21 12.21 -50.56 -8.34
CA PRO A 21 12.32 -49.51 -9.33
C PRO A 21 12.31 -48.10 -8.69
N SER A 22 13.28 -47.28 -9.10
CA SER A 22 13.46 -45.90 -8.70
C SER A 22 12.38 -44.99 -9.31
N LYS A 23 11.79 -44.12 -8.48
CA LYS A 23 10.91 -43.02 -8.93
C LYS A 23 11.72 -41.96 -9.68
N THR A 24 11.50 -41.87 -10.99
CA THR A 24 11.91 -40.72 -11.82
C THR A 24 10.98 -39.54 -11.56
N THR A 25 11.50 -38.50 -10.91
CA THR A 25 10.83 -37.21 -10.72
C THR A 25 10.85 -36.41 -12.03
N LYS A 26 9.69 -36.31 -12.69
CA LYS A 26 9.47 -35.36 -13.80
C LYS A 26 9.44 -33.93 -13.26
N THR A 27 10.52 -33.18 -13.50
CA THR A 27 10.58 -31.73 -13.27
C THR A 27 9.73 -31.01 -14.31
N LYS A 28 8.61 -30.39 -13.88
CA LYS A 28 7.78 -29.53 -14.74
C LYS A 28 8.56 -28.25 -15.10
N PRO A 29 8.50 -27.78 -16.37
CA PRO A 29 9.16 -26.54 -16.76
C PRO A 29 8.50 -25.35 -16.06
N LYS A 30 9.32 -24.50 -15.43
CA LYS A 30 8.92 -23.23 -14.82
C LYS A 30 8.35 -22.33 -15.92
N LYS A 31 7.05 -22.01 -15.81
CA LYS A 31 6.36 -21.02 -16.63
C LYS A 31 7.06 -19.67 -16.42
N LYS A 32 7.83 -19.19 -17.40
CA LYS A 32 8.33 -17.81 -17.43
C LYS A 32 7.10 -16.89 -17.36
N LYS A 33 7.01 -16.11 -16.29
CA LYS A 33 6.00 -15.07 -16.14
C LYS A 33 6.29 -14.04 -17.23
N GLY A 34 5.40 -13.93 -18.21
CA GLY A 34 5.54 -12.97 -19.31
C GLY A 34 5.74 -11.57 -18.76
N LYS A 35 6.76 -10.88 -19.27
CA LYS A 35 6.98 -9.44 -19.05
C LYS A 35 5.71 -8.76 -19.58
N ALA A 36 5.01 -8.00 -18.73
CA ALA A 36 3.88 -7.22 -19.16
C ALA A 36 4.37 -6.23 -20.22
N GLU A 37 3.64 -6.11 -21.33
CA GLU A 37 3.85 -5.05 -22.30
C GLU A 37 3.71 -3.71 -21.56
N ASP A 38 4.76 -2.89 -21.67
CA ASP A 38 4.81 -1.54 -21.15
C ASP A 38 3.92 -0.67 -22.05
N ASP A 39 2.78 -0.23 -21.51
CA ASP A 39 1.80 0.58 -22.24
C ASP A 39 2.23 2.05 -22.38
N GLY A 40 3.49 2.37 -22.08
CA GLY A 40 4.04 3.73 -22.10
C GLY A 40 3.40 4.65 -21.07
N VAL A 41 2.58 4.09 -20.17
CA VAL A 41 1.94 4.82 -19.08
C VAL A 41 2.91 4.84 -17.93
N GLU A 42 3.41 6.03 -17.62
CA GLU A 42 4.23 6.28 -16.45
C GLU A 42 3.50 5.85 -15.17
N ARG A 43 4.12 4.93 -14.43
CA ARG A 43 3.56 4.36 -13.21
C ARG A 43 4.58 4.47 -12.09
N PHE A 44 4.10 4.82 -10.91
CA PHE A 44 4.90 4.81 -9.69
C PHE A 44 4.19 4.03 -8.60
N LEU A 45 4.98 3.44 -7.71
CA LEU A 45 4.47 2.62 -6.64
C LEU A 45 4.31 3.44 -5.36
N VAL A 46 3.09 3.51 -4.87
CA VAL A 46 2.77 4.14 -3.59
C VAL A 46 2.55 3.06 -2.54
N ARG A 47 3.16 3.22 -1.37
CA ARG A 47 3.01 2.33 -0.21
C ARG A 47 2.77 3.15 1.05
N GLY A 48 2.03 2.57 1.99
CA GLY A 48 1.72 3.21 3.27
C GLY A 48 1.22 2.18 4.28
N ILE A 49 1.30 2.53 5.56
CA ILE A 49 0.77 1.74 6.66
C ILE A 49 -0.32 2.57 7.32
N VAL A 50 -1.53 2.00 7.40
CA VAL A 50 -2.63 2.62 8.11
C VAL A 50 -2.53 2.23 9.58
N ASP A 51 -2.54 3.21 10.48
CA ASP A 51 -2.45 2.96 11.93
C ASP A 51 -3.66 2.18 12.43
N ARG A 52 -4.86 2.61 12.06
CA ARG A 52 -6.12 2.02 12.52
C ARG A 52 -7.28 2.25 11.55
N MET A 53 -8.20 1.29 11.50
CA MET A 53 -9.48 1.41 10.80
C MET A 53 -10.62 1.01 11.74
N ASP A 54 -11.67 1.83 11.81
CA ASP A 54 -12.87 1.57 12.59
C ASP A 54 -14.09 1.38 11.67
N LEU A 55 -15.04 0.54 12.10
CA LEU A 55 -16.39 0.50 11.53
C LEU A 55 -17.26 1.51 12.25
N VAL A 56 -17.94 2.38 11.50
CA VAL A 56 -18.84 3.41 12.03
C VAL A 56 -20.19 3.35 11.32
N LYS A 57 -21.24 3.62 12.08
CA LYS A 57 -22.61 3.76 11.54
C LYS A 57 -22.76 5.18 11.00
N ASP A 58 -23.33 5.31 9.81
CA ASP A 58 -23.53 6.60 9.13
C ASP A 58 -24.72 7.41 9.68
N GLY A 59 -25.28 6.99 10.81
CA GLY A 59 -26.47 7.56 11.46
C GLY A 59 -27.52 6.49 11.78
N PRO A 60 -28.61 6.86 12.48
CA PRO A 60 -29.73 5.96 12.73
C PRO A 60 -30.38 5.49 11.42
N GLY A 61 -30.41 4.19 11.17
CA GLY A 61 -30.97 3.60 9.94
C GLY A 61 -30.08 3.68 8.69
N ALA A 62 -28.90 4.30 8.78
CA ALA A 62 -27.94 4.38 7.68
C ALA A 62 -27.01 3.15 7.63
N GLY A 63 -26.24 3.05 6.55
CA GLY A 63 -25.23 2.01 6.36
C GLY A 63 -24.07 2.08 7.35
N VAL A 64 -23.11 1.16 7.19
CA VAL A 64 -21.83 1.20 7.88
C VAL A 64 -20.72 1.62 6.91
N SER A 65 -19.89 2.55 7.36
CA SER A 65 -18.71 3.02 6.66
C SER A 65 -17.44 2.73 7.47
N LEU A 66 -16.30 2.76 6.78
CA LEU A 66 -14.97 2.71 7.37
C LEU A 66 -14.50 4.12 7.73
N ARG A 67 -13.92 4.23 8.92
CA ARG A 67 -13.13 5.39 9.35
C ARG A 67 -11.66 5.03 9.38
N ILE A 68 -10.84 5.83 8.71
CA ILE A 68 -9.38 5.73 8.77
C ILE A 68 -8.90 6.63 9.92
N VAL A 69 -8.14 6.07 10.85
CA VAL A 69 -7.63 6.78 12.02
C VAL A 69 -6.11 6.78 11.97
N ASP A 70 -5.51 7.93 12.21
CA ASP A 70 -4.06 8.12 12.32
C ASP A 70 -3.75 8.79 13.65
N TYR A 71 -2.79 8.24 14.39
CA TYR A 71 -2.41 8.74 15.70
C TYR A 71 -1.31 9.78 15.56
N LYS A 72 -1.53 10.96 16.14
CA LYS A 72 -0.55 12.04 16.19
C LYS A 72 -0.09 12.27 17.63
N THR A 73 1.21 12.34 17.83
CA THR A 73 1.81 12.63 19.15
C THR A 73 2.06 14.12 19.38
N GLY A 74 2.07 14.93 18.31
CA GLY A 74 2.15 16.40 18.40
C GLY A 74 0.85 17.03 18.89
N LYS A 75 0.87 18.35 19.07
CA LYS A 75 -0.32 19.13 19.46
C LYS A 75 -1.31 19.24 18.31
N ALA A 76 -2.60 19.12 18.61
CA ALA A 76 -3.67 19.42 17.67
C ALA A 76 -3.54 20.86 17.13
N PRO A 77 -3.79 21.09 15.82
CA PRO A 77 -3.72 22.43 15.26
C PRO A 77 -4.80 23.31 15.87
N HIS A 78 -4.39 24.47 16.37
CA HIS A 78 -5.32 25.45 16.94
C HIS A 78 -6.00 26.22 15.81
N LEU A 79 -7.27 25.91 15.52
CA LEU A 79 -8.08 26.48 14.44
C LEU A 79 -8.60 27.90 14.78
N LYS A 80 -7.71 28.79 15.20
CA LYS A 80 -8.01 30.17 15.62
C LYS A 80 -7.93 31.21 14.50
N TYR A 81 -7.67 30.78 13.26
CA TYR A 81 -7.45 31.69 12.13
C TYR A 81 -8.75 31.95 11.36
N THR A 82 -8.65 32.71 10.26
CA THR A 82 -9.79 32.94 9.36
C THR A 82 -10.34 31.60 8.84
N PRO A 83 -11.63 31.54 8.45
CA PRO A 83 -12.22 30.30 7.92
C PRO A 83 -11.43 29.71 6.75
N ALA A 84 -10.94 30.55 5.83
CA ALA A 84 -10.12 30.13 4.70
C ALA A 84 -8.77 29.52 5.14
N MET A 85 -8.11 30.11 6.13
CA MET A 85 -6.85 29.59 6.65
C MET A 85 -7.05 28.29 7.43
N ASN A 86 -8.10 28.21 8.26
CA ASN A 86 -8.44 26.98 8.97
C ASN A 86 -8.77 25.84 7.98
N HIS A 87 -9.51 26.14 6.90
CA HIS A 87 -9.78 25.16 5.85
C HIS A 87 -8.50 24.68 5.17
N LYS A 88 -7.56 25.59 4.89
CA LYS A 88 -6.23 25.22 4.37
C LYS A 88 -5.46 24.32 5.33
N ILE A 89 -5.38 24.68 6.61
CA ILE A 89 -4.72 23.88 7.65
C ILE A 89 -5.33 22.47 7.72
N MET A 90 -6.66 22.38 7.68
CA MET A 90 -7.36 21.10 7.69
C MET A 90 -7.03 20.28 6.44
N ASN A 91 -7.10 20.87 5.24
CA ASN A 91 -6.78 20.16 4.01
C ASN A 91 -5.34 19.62 3.99
N GLU A 92 -4.38 20.41 4.45
CA GLU A 92 -2.99 19.99 4.57
C GLU A 92 -2.82 18.87 5.61
N ALA A 93 -3.47 18.99 6.78
CA ALA A 93 -3.37 18.00 7.84
C ALA A 93 -3.94 16.63 7.44
N PHE A 94 -5.03 16.62 6.66
CA PHE A 94 -5.70 15.39 6.22
C PHE A 94 -5.14 14.78 4.93
N PHE A 95 -4.24 15.46 4.23
CA PHE A 95 -3.75 14.99 2.92
C PHE A 95 -3.21 13.55 2.97
N GLN A 96 -2.45 13.20 4.01
CA GLN A 96 -1.96 11.83 4.23
C GLN A 96 -3.11 10.80 4.32
N LEU A 97 -4.17 11.10 5.08
CA LEU A 97 -5.30 10.17 5.24
C LEU A 97 -6.13 10.08 3.96
N LYS A 98 -6.20 11.15 3.17
CA LYS A 98 -6.81 11.13 1.83
C LYS A 98 -6.03 10.21 0.88
N ILE A 99 -4.69 10.19 0.96
CA ILE A 99 -3.86 9.21 0.22
C ILE A 99 -4.18 7.77 0.68
N TYR A 100 -4.31 7.51 1.99
CA TYR A 100 -4.70 6.18 2.47
C TYR A 100 -6.07 5.75 1.94
N ALA A 101 -7.05 6.64 1.94
CA ALA A 101 -8.37 6.40 1.35
C ALA A 101 -8.25 6.06 -0.15
N LEU A 102 -7.50 6.85 -0.92
CA LEU A 102 -7.23 6.59 -2.34
C LEU A 102 -6.59 5.21 -2.56
N LEU A 103 -5.57 4.83 -1.78
CA LEU A 103 -4.93 3.52 -1.89
C LEU A 103 -5.90 2.37 -1.59
N LEU A 104 -6.78 2.52 -0.60
CA LEU A 104 -7.82 1.53 -0.34
C LEU A 104 -8.81 1.44 -1.51
N GLN A 105 -9.14 2.56 -2.16
CA GLN A 105 -10.00 2.59 -3.34
C GLN A 105 -9.35 1.87 -4.54
N GLU A 106 -8.09 2.18 -4.84
CA GLU A 106 -7.36 1.58 -5.97
C GLU A 106 -7.09 0.09 -5.75
N ASN A 107 -6.75 -0.31 -4.52
CA ASN A 107 -6.58 -1.72 -4.20
C ASN A 107 -7.88 -2.50 -4.40
N LYS A 108 -9.05 -1.96 -4.03
CA LYS A 108 -10.35 -2.61 -4.32
C LYS A 108 -10.58 -2.82 -5.81
N LYS A 109 -10.26 -1.83 -6.65
CA LYS A 109 -10.37 -1.94 -8.12
C LYS A 109 -9.47 -3.05 -8.68
N LYS A 110 -8.31 -3.29 -8.06
CA LYS A 110 -7.38 -4.37 -8.43
C LYS A 110 -7.86 -5.75 -8.02
N TYR A 111 -8.55 -5.88 -6.88
CA TYR A 111 -9.02 -7.15 -6.32
C TYR A 111 -10.51 -7.45 -6.62
N LYS A 112 -11.02 -7.03 -7.80
CA LYS A 112 -12.41 -7.20 -8.31
C LYS A 112 -13.02 -8.62 -8.27
N LYS A 113 -12.31 -9.63 -7.76
CA LYS A 113 -12.79 -11.02 -7.58
C LYS A 113 -13.50 -11.29 -6.24
N SER A 114 -13.59 -10.31 -5.33
CA SER A 114 -14.32 -10.48 -4.06
C SER A 114 -15.81 -10.23 -4.23
N THR A 115 -16.64 -11.22 -3.89
CA THR A 115 -18.11 -11.14 -3.83
C THR A 115 -18.65 -10.39 -2.61
N ARG A 116 -17.78 -9.94 -1.69
CA ARG A 116 -18.22 -9.15 -0.52
C ARG A 116 -18.42 -7.69 -0.90
N LYS A 117 -19.58 -7.14 -0.55
CA LYS A 117 -19.89 -5.70 -0.58
C LYS A 117 -18.76 -4.95 0.13
N SER A 118 -17.97 -4.21 -0.64
CA SER A 118 -16.86 -3.44 -0.07
C SER A 118 -17.43 -2.26 0.71
N LEU A 119 -16.99 -2.06 1.94
CA LEU A 119 -17.42 -0.93 2.76
C LEU A 119 -16.81 0.37 2.25
N ASP A 120 -17.59 1.44 2.18
CA ASP A 120 -17.11 2.76 1.81
C ASP A 120 -16.15 3.30 2.89
N HIS A 121 -15.03 3.91 2.48
CA HIS A 121 -14.18 4.67 3.39
C HIS A 121 -14.59 6.14 3.27
N ARG A 122 -15.22 6.67 4.31
CA ARG A 122 -15.83 8.00 4.28
C ARG A 122 -15.19 8.94 5.28
N PHE A 123 -15.00 8.45 6.49
CA PHE A 123 -14.52 9.29 7.58
C PHE A 123 -13.01 9.15 7.73
N LEU A 124 -12.34 10.27 7.94
CA LEU A 124 -10.94 10.35 8.29
C LEU A 124 -10.83 10.98 9.67
N ARG A 125 -9.91 10.48 10.50
CA ARG A 125 -9.67 11.01 11.84
C ARG A 125 -8.19 11.14 12.12
N LEU A 126 -7.78 12.33 12.49
CA LEU A 126 -6.51 12.57 13.17
C LEU A 126 -6.78 12.56 14.67
N LEU A 127 -6.18 11.61 15.38
CA LEU A 127 -6.30 11.52 16.83
C LEU A 127 -5.00 12.00 17.49
N TYR A 128 -5.03 13.23 17.98
CA TYR A 128 -3.92 13.86 18.67
C TYR A 128 -3.92 13.39 20.13
N LEU A 129 -2.86 12.67 20.52
CA LEU A 129 -2.69 12.12 21.86
C LEU A 129 -2.23 13.18 22.86
N THR A 130 -1.69 14.30 22.38
CA THR A 130 -1.38 15.48 23.20
C THR A 130 -2.08 16.71 22.63
N SER A 131 -2.66 17.53 23.49
CA SER A 131 -3.27 18.80 23.10
C SER A 131 -2.83 19.93 24.01
N HIS A 132 -3.35 21.14 23.77
CA HIS A 132 -3.10 22.30 24.62
C HIS A 132 -3.51 22.09 26.09
N ASN A 133 -4.41 21.14 26.37
CA ASN A 133 -4.91 20.85 27.71
C ASN A 133 -4.48 19.45 28.22
N ASP A 134 -3.44 18.85 27.62
CA ASP A 134 -2.97 17.48 27.92
C ASP A 134 -4.05 16.39 27.81
N LYS A 135 -5.06 16.63 26.97
CA LYS A 135 -6.13 15.69 26.66
C LYS A 135 -6.04 15.25 25.21
N ALA A 136 -6.51 14.04 24.92
CA ALA A 136 -6.61 13.61 23.54
C ALA A 136 -7.70 14.41 22.82
N GLU A 137 -7.40 14.86 21.60
CA GLU A 137 -8.33 15.61 20.75
C GLU A 137 -8.40 14.95 19.37
N SER A 138 -9.61 14.87 18.82
CA SER A 138 -9.82 14.36 17.47
C SER A 138 -10.16 15.50 16.52
N LEU A 139 -9.52 15.49 15.36
CA LEU A 139 -10.04 16.18 14.18
C LEU A 139 -10.64 15.13 13.26
N ASP A 140 -11.83 15.42 12.76
CA ASP A 140 -12.57 14.57 11.86
C ASP A 140 -12.74 15.26 10.50
N TYR A 141 -12.72 14.47 9.43
CA TYR A 141 -12.99 14.91 8.07
C TYR A 141 -13.93 13.92 7.40
N ASP A 142 -14.93 14.44 6.68
CA ASP A 142 -15.87 13.67 5.88
C ASP A 142 -15.50 13.82 4.40
N LEU A 143 -15.16 12.72 3.74
CA LEU A 143 -14.86 12.69 2.29
C LEU A 143 -16.09 12.96 1.42
N GLY A 144 -17.30 12.88 1.98
CA GLY A 144 -18.54 13.07 1.24
C GLY A 144 -19.57 11.98 1.53
N ALA A 145 -20.85 12.38 1.54
CA ALA A 145 -21.97 11.48 1.75
C ALA A 145 -22.20 10.56 0.55
N THR A 146 -22.03 11.09 -0.66
CA THR A 146 -22.25 10.35 -1.91
C THR A 146 -20.95 9.74 -2.42
N LYS A 147 -21.06 8.74 -3.30
CA LYS A 147 -19.88 8.12 -3.93
C LYS A 147 -19.17 9.13 -4.81
N GLU A 148 -19.93 9.96 -5.49
CA GLU A 148 -19.48 10.98 -6.44
C GLU A 148 -18.65 12.05 -5.74
N GLU A 149 -19.10 12.53 -4.57
CA GLU A 149 -18.32 13.46 -3.74
C GLU A 149 -16.98 12.86 -3.30
N ARG A 150 -17.00 11.62 -2.81
CA ARG A 150 -15.77 10.92 -2.39
C ARG A 150 -14.82 10.71 -3.55
N ASP A 151 -15.33 10.26 -4.69
CA ASP A 151 -14.52 10.05 -5.90
C ASP A 151 -13.90 11.37 -6.37
N ALA A 152 -14.65 12.48 -6.35
CA ALA A 152 -14.13 13.78 -6.75
C ALA A 152 -12.97 14.25 -5.85
N GLU A 153 -13.13 14.11 -4.53
CA GLU A 153 -12.09 14.44 -3.54
C GLU A 153 -10.84 13.57 -3.75
N LEU A 154 -11.01 12.25 -3.91
CA LEU A 154 -9.89 11.33 -4.10
C LEU A 154 -9.23 11.49 -5.48
N GLN A 155 -9.97 11.87 -6.51
CA GLN A 155 -9.42 12.16 -7.83
C GLN A 155 -8.56 13.43 -7.81
N ALA A 156 -8.93 14.46 -7.05
CA ALA A 156 -8.10 15.64 -6.85
C ALA A 156 -6.77 15.26 -6.17
N VAL A 157 -6.82 14.43 -5.13
CA VAL A 157 -5.63 13.91 -4.43
C VAL A 157 -4.77 13.05 -5.36
N HIS A 158 -5.38 12.24 -6.21
CA HIS A 158 -4.67 11.45 -7.21
C HIS A 158 -3.91 12.35 -8.20
N ALA A 159 -4.55 13.41 -8.71
CA ALA A 159 -3.91 14.36 -9.61
C ALA A 159 -2.76 15.11 -8.92
N GLU A 160 -2.94 15.54 -7.67
CA GLU A 160 -1.89 16.18 -6.89
C GLU A 160 -0.70 15.25 -6.65
N LEU A 161 -0.96 13.98 -6.32
CA LEU A 161 0.09 12.98 -6.12
C LEU A 161 0.89 12.70 -7.40
N ALA A 162 0.21 12.64 -8.55
CA ALA A 162 0.88 12.52 -9.85
C ALA A 162 1.76 13.74 -10.17
N ASN A 163 1.27 14.95 -9.86
CA ASN A 163 2.07 16.17 -10.03
C ASN A 163 3.29 16.21 -9.11
N VAL A 164 3.14 15.77 -7.85
CA VAL A 164 4.27 15.64 -6.91
C VAL A 164 5.30 14.66 -7.44
N TRP A 165 4.88 13.50 -7.95
CA TRP A 165 5.80 12.52 -8.54
C TRP A 165 6.55 13.08 -9.75
N LYS A 166 5.84 13.76 -10.66
CA LYS A 166 6.45 14.43 -11.80
C LYS A 166 7.47 15.48 -11.36
N SER A 167 7.11 16.32 -10.40
CA SER A 167 8.02 17.36 -9.87
C SER A 167 9.26 16.76 -9.20
N ILE A 168 9.12 15.63 -8.50
CA ILE A 168 10.27 14.91 -7.93
C ILE A 168 11.21 14.44 -9.04
N GLN A 169 10.68 13.87 -10.13
CA GLN A 169 11.52 13.42 -11.24
C GLN A 169 12.21 14.58 -11.94
N GLU A 170 11.51 15.67 -12.24
CA GLU A 170 12.12 16.87 -12.82
C GLU A 170 13.28 17.39 -11.94
N LEU A 171 13.14 17.35 -10.61
CA LEU A 171 14.20 17.72 -9.67
C LEU A 171 15.37 16.72 -9.65
N VAL A 172 15.09 15.43 -9.78
CA VAL A 172 16.11 14.37 -9.83
C VAL A 172 16.89 14.43 -11.14
N ASP A 173 16.19 14.56 -12.27
CA ASP A 173 16.77 14.65 -13.61
C ASP A 173 17.62 15.91 -13.77
N GLY A 174 17.20 17.02 -13.14
CA GLY A 174 17.97 18.26 -13.13
C GLY A 174 19.32 18.16 -12.42
N GLN A 175 19.54 17.13 -11.58
CA GLN A 175 20.80 16.91 -10.82
C GLN A 175 21.30 18.17 -10.09
N ASP A 176 20.39 19.05 -9.66
CA ASP A 176 20.71 20.27 -8.93
C ASP A 176 20.08 20.25 -7.53
N PRO A 177 20.88 20.07 -6.46
CA PRO A 177 20.37 20.00 -5.10
C PRO A 177 19.85 21.36 -4.58
N LYS A 178 20.10 22.46 -5.32
CA LYS A 178 19.58 23.81 -5.03
C LYS A 178 18.24 24.10 -5.70
N ALA A 179 17.84 23.32 -6.72
CA ALA A 179 16.57 23.50 -7.41
C ALA A 179 15.34 23.32 -6.48
N PHE A 180 15.46 22.50 -5.43
CA PHE A 180 14.40 22.34 -4.44
C PHE A 180 14.33 23.53 -3.46
N VAL A 181 13.35 24.42 -3.64
CA VAL A 181 13.21 25.65 -2.82
C VAL A 181 12.46 25.42 -1.48
N GLY A 182 11.78 24.28 -1.31
CA GLY A 182 10.94 23.99 -0.12
C GLY A 182 11.70 23.79 1.20
N CYS A 183 13.03 23.73 1.18
CA CYS A 183 13.85 23.48 2.37
C CYS A 183 14.16 24.77 3.13
N ALA A 184 13.16 25.36 3.82
CA ALA A 184 13.35 26.55 4.66
C ALA A 184 13.57 26.24 6.16
N ARG A 185 13.45 24.96 6.56
CA ARG A 185 13.54 24.56 7.97
C ARG A 185 15.00 24.38 8.38
N PRO A 186 15.49 25.07 9.43
CA PRO A 186 16.92 25.07 9.78
C PRO A 186 17.44 23.67 10.15
N PHE A 187 16.59 22.83 10.73
CA PHE A 187 16.91 21.46 11.13
C PHE A 187 16.89 20.45 9.98
N CYS A 188 16.55 20.85 8.75
CA CYS A 188 16.45 19.91 7.65
C CYS A 188 17.83 19.37 7.26
N TYR A 189 17.94 18.04 7.13
CA TYR A 189 19.18 17.37 6.77
C TYR A 189 19.69 17.74 5.36
N CYS A 190 18.80 18.27 4.50
CA CYS A 190 19.14 18.78 3.17
C CYS A 190 20.33 19.77 3.21
N HIS A 191 20.45 20.58 4.27
CA HIS A 191 21.52 21.57 4.43
C HIS A 191 22.91 20.94 4.60
N LYS A 192 22.97 19.72 5.14
CA LYS A 192 24.22 18.95 5.27
C LYS A 192 24.56 18.20 3.98
N CYS A 193 23.55 17.75 3.24
CA CYS A 193 23.74 16.98 2.01
C CYS A 193 24.11 17.86 0.81
N ARG A 194 23.47 19.03 0.65
CA ARG A 194 23.65 19.93 -0.51
C ARG A 194 25.12 20.22 -0.86
N PRO A 195 26.00 20.59 0.09
CA PRO A 195 27.39 20.88 -0.23
C PRO A 195 28.21 19.64 -0.64
N ARG A 196 27.70 18.43 -0.38
CA ARG A 196 28.36 17.14 -0.66
C ARG A 196 27.82 16.46 -1.90
N PHE A 197 26.83 17.07 -2.56
CA PHE A 197 26.22 16.51 -3.75
C PHE A 197 27.21 16.53 -4.92
N ALA A 198 27.29 15.41 -5.64
CA ALA A 198 28.00 15.30 -6.90
C ALA A 198 27.02 14.89 -8.00
N PRO A 199 26.98 15.57 -9.17
CA PRO A 199 26.16 15.14 -10.30
C PRO A 199 26.45 13.67 -10.68
N GLY A 200 25.41 12.88 -10.95
CA GLY A 200 25.52 11.44 -11.25
C GLY A 200 25.71 10.55 -10.01
N SER A 201 25.71 11.13 -8.80
CA SER A 201 25.70 10.34 -7.55
C SER A 201 24.31 9.92 -7.10
N VAL A 202 23.25 10.47 -7.71
CA VAL A 202 21.88 10.00 -7.50
C VAL A 202 21.65 8.78 -8.39
N TRP A 203 20.82 7.86 -7.91
CA TRP A 203 20.39 6.72 -8.70
C TRP A 203 19.79 7.19 -10.04
N GLU A 204 20.33 6.68 -11.14
CA GLU A 204 19.74 6.81 -12.47
C GLU A 204 18.94 5.54 -12.77
N PRO A 205 17.73 5.64 -13.35
CA PRO A 205 17.02 4.47 -13.81
C PRO A 205 17.88 3.72 -14.83
N PRO A 206 17.86 2.37 -14.82
CA PRO A 206 18.51 1.61 -15.88
C PRO A 206 17.97 2.08 -17.24
N PRO A 207 18.80 2.10 -18.29
CA PRO A 207 18.38 2.51 -19.63
C PRO A 207 17.16 1.74 -20.17
N ASP A 208 16.83 0.60 -19.55
CA ASP A 208 15.74 -0.29 -19.93
C ASP A 208 14.54 -0.33 -18.94
N GLY A 209 14.46 0.61 -17.97
CA GLY A 209 13.29 0.83 -17.10
C GLY A 209 12.64 -0.43 -16.52
N ASN A 210 13.21 -1.03 -15.48
CA ASN A 210 12.77 -2.32 -14.95
C ASN A 210 12.60 -2.34 -13.43
#